data_AF-A0A432HUL8-F1
#
_entry.id   AF-A0A432HUL8-F1
#
_cell.length_a   1.000
_cell.length_b   1.000
_cell.length_c   1.000
_cell.angle_alpha   90.00
_cell.angle_beta   90.00
_cell.angle_gamma   90.00
#
_symmetry.space_group_name_H-M   'P 1'
#
loop_
_entity.id
_entity.type
_entity.pdbx_description
1 polymer ?
#
loop_
_entity_poly.entity_id
_entity_poly.type
_entity_poly.pdbx_seq_one_letter_code
_entity_poly.pdbx_strand_id
1 'polypeptide(L)'
;MDKLAATFIKELRLLFRDRAGLLLLFVMPAALVVVITLVQANVMKPMADTGIRILMADQDGGDIGRRLADGFTRSGGFQVDQAFEGKSPGTDACRAAVAAGAYQFCIVVRLFRHC
;
A
#
# COMPACT_ATOMS: atom_id res chain seq x y z
N MET A 1 1.74 -47.43 29.63
CA MET A 1 1.16 -46.52 28.63
C MET A 1 0.04 -45.71 29.25
N ASP A 2 0.10 -44.42 29.51
CA ASP A 2 1.22 -43.50 29.74
C ASP A 2 0.62 -42.44 30.65
N LYS A 3 1.14 -42.27 31.88
CA LYS A 3 0.62 -41.26 32.82
C LYS A 3 0.48 -39.88 32.16
N LEU A 4 1.35 -39.59 31.19
CA LEU A 4 1.30 -38.42 30.31
C LEU A 4 -0.01 -38.30 29.52
N ALA A 5 -0.48 -39.37 28.87
CA ALA A 5 -1.73 -39.35 28.11
C ALA A 5 -2.94 -39.15 29.02
N ALA A 6 -2.95 -39.76 30.21
CA ALA A 6 -3.99 -39.56 31.20
C ALA A 6 -4.02 -38.11 31.74
N THR A 7 -2.85 -37.51 31.98
CA THR A 7 -2.73 -36.10 32.38
C THR A 7 -3.17 -35.17 31.25
N PHE A 8 -2.75 -35.41 30.01
CA PHE A 8 -3.14 -34.63 28.84
C PHE A 8 -4.66 -34.62 28.63
N ILE A 9 -5.32 -35.78 28.73
CA ILE A 9 -6.79 -35.89 28.64
C ILE A 9 -7.47 -35.12 29.77
N LYS A 10 -6.90 -35.15 30.98
CA LYS A 10 -7.45 -34.43 32.15
C LYS A 10 -7.36 -32.91 31.96
N GLU A 11 -6.22 -32.41 31.48
CA GLU A 11 -6.01 -30.99 31.20
C GLU A 11 -6.84 -30.52 30.01
N LEU A 12 -6.93 -31.30 28.93
CA LEU A 12 -7.77 -30.98 27.79
C LEU A 12 -9.25 -30.90 28.18
N ARG A 13 -9.73 -31.83 29.02
CA ARG A 13 -11.10 -31.79 29.57
C ARG A 13 -11.31 -30.59 30.50
N LEU A 14 -10.29 -30.16 31.24
CA LEU A 14 -10.34 -28.97 32.08
C LEU A 14 -10.43 -27.70 31.21
N LEU A 15 -9.63 -27.62 30.14
CA LEU A 15 -9.62 -26.54 29.17
C LEU A 15 -10.95 -26.42 28.41
N PHE A 16 -11.54 -27.55 27.98
CA PHE A 16 -12.86 -27.54 27.34
C PHE A 16 -13.99 -27.07 28.27
N ARG A 17 -13.83 -27.24 29.58
CA ARG A 17 -14.79 -26.74 30.57
C ARG A 17 -14.54 -25.28 30.93
N ASP A 18 -13.31 -24.80 30.82
CA ASP A 18 -12.95 -23.39 30.94
C ASP A 18 -13.18 -22.65 29.62
N ARG A 19 -14.45 -22.31 29.37
CA ARG A 19 -14.87 -21.55 28.18
C ARG A 19 -14.25 -20.15 28.13
N ALA A 20 -13.86 -19.57 29.28
CA ALA A 20 -13.26 -18.25 29.32
C ALA A 20 -11.82 -18.28 28.79
N GLY A 21 -11.03 -19.28 29.21
CA GLY A 21 -9.68 -19.50 28.68
C GLY A 21 -9.67 -19.80 27.18
N LEU A 22 -10.62 -20.62 26.70
CA LEU A 22 -10.74 -20.92 25.28
C LEU A 22 -11.15 -19.68 24.46
N LEU A 23 -12.08 -18.87 24.98
CA LEU A 23 -12.44 -17.59 24.35
C LEU A 23 -11.24 -16.67 24.25
N LEU A 24 -10.46 -16.49 25.32
CA LEU A 24 -9.28 -15.61 25.29
C LEU A 24 -8.27 -16.07 24.24
N LEU A 25 -8.01 -17.38 24.15
CA LEU A 25 -7.01 -17.97 23.24
C LEU A 25 -7.32 -17.75 21.76
N PHE A 26 -8.61 -17.67 21.40
CA PHE A 26 -9.04 -17.46 20.01
C PHE A 26 -9.46 -16.03 19.72
N VAL A 27 -10.21 -15.39 20.62
CA VAL A 27 -10.77 -14.04 20.41
C VAL A 27 -9.68 -12.98 20.41
N MET A 28 -8.69 -13.07 21.30
CA MET A 28 -7.59 -12.10 21.36
C MET A 28 -6.80 -12.03 20.04
N PRO A 29 -6.24 -13.14 19.51
CA PRO A 29 -5.54 -13.10 18.23
C PRO A 29 -6.47 -12.79 17.05
N ALA A 30 -7.73 -13.28 17.06
CA ALA A 30 -8.67 -12.97 15.99
C ALA A 30 -9.00 -11.47 15.90
N ALA A 31 -9.23 -10.81 17.04
CA ALA A 31 -9.48 -9.37 17.09
C ALA A 31 -8.28 -8.59 16.54
N LEU A 32 -7.05 -8.99 16.90
CA LEU A 32 -5.83 -8.36 16.39
C LEU A 32 -5.73 -8.48 14.86
N VAL A 33 -5.99 -9.66 14.29
CA VAL A 33 -5.99 -9.86 12.84
C VAL A 33 -7.06 -9.01 12.15
N VAL A 34 -8.27 -8.93 12.71
CA VAL A 34 -9.33 -8.08 12.17
C VAL A 34 -8.92 -6.61 12.18
N VAL A 35 -8.38 -6.09 13.28
CA VAL A 35 -7.90 -4.70 13.37
C VAL A 35 -6.82 -4.43 12.33
N ILE A 36 -5.83 -5.30 12.22
CA ILE A 36 -4.74 -5.15 11.24
C ILE A 36 -5.28 -5.15 9.82
N THR A 37 -6.17 -6.09 9.47
CA THR A 37 -6.74 -6.16 8.11
C THR A 37 -7.61 -4.94 7.79
N LEU A 38 -8.37 -4.41 8.75
CA LEU A 38 -9.13 -3.17 8.58
C LEU A 38 -8.21 -1.97 8.39
N VAL A 39 -7.17 -1.83 9.20
CA VAL A 39 -6.17 -0.75 9.08
C VAL A 39 -5.50 -0.82 7.71
N GLN A 40 -5.05 -2.00 7.30
CA GLN A 40 -4.44 -2.22 5.99
C GLN A 40 -5.41 -1.91 4.85
N ALA A 41 -6.66 -2.36 4.93
CA ALA A 41 -7.68 -2.04 3.93
C ALA A 41 -7.98 -0.54 3.88
N ASN A 42 -7.94 0.17 5.01
CA ASN A 42 -8.17 1.60 5.07
C ASN A 42 -6.97 2.43 4.59
N VAL A 43 -5.75 1.89 4.61
CA VAL A 43 -4.57 2.51 4.00
C VAL A 43 -4.55 2.26 2.48
N MET A 44 -4.99 1.09 2.03
CA MET A 44 -5.04 0.76 0.59
C MET A 44 -6.22 1.43 -0.15
N LYS A 45 -7.37 1.65 0.49
CA LYS A 45 -8.54 2.28 -0.15
C LYS A 45 -8.27 3.70 -0.67
N PRO A 46 -7.65 4.62 0.09
CA PRO A 46 -7.25 5.93 -0.41
C PRO A 46 -6.27 5.87 -1.58
N MET A 47 -5.38 4.86 -1.61
CA MET A 47 -4.52 4.61 -2.77
C MET A 47 -5.35 4.18 -3.99
N ALA A 48 -6.36 3.32 -3.82
CA ALA A 48 -7.19 2.82 -4.92
C ALA A 48 -8.24 3.82 -5.44
N ASP A 49 -8.80 4.69 -4.60
CA ASP A 49 -9.97 5.52 -4.96
C ASP A 49 -9.61 6.99 -5.24
N THR A 50 -8.59 7.53 -4.56
CA THR A 50 -8.08 8.89 -4.83
C THR A 50 -6.80 8.93 -5.63
N GLY A 51 -6.10 7.79 -5.77
CA GLY A 51 -4.80 7.69 -6.42
C GLY A 51 -3.74 8.55 -5.74
N ILE A 52 -2.52 8.04 -5.59
CA ILE A 52 -1.41 8.97 -5.40
C ILE A 52 -1.30 9.78 -6.70
N ARG A 53 -1.62 11.08 -6.65
CA ARG A 53 -1.50 11.96 -7.81
C ARG A 53 -0.03 12.25 -8.05
N ILE A 54 0.47 11.83 -9.20
CA ILE A 54 1.85 12.01 -9.63
C ILE A 54 1.84 12.92 -10.85
N LEU A 55 2.64 13.98 -10.80
CA LEU A 55 2.92 14.81 -11.96
C LEU A 55 4.16 14.26 -12.67
N MET A 56 4.03 13.92 -13.96
CA MET A 56 5.14 13.41 -14.77
C MET A 56 5.63 14.50 -15.73
N ALA A 57 6.88 14.92 -15.53
CA ALA A 57 7.63 15.81 -16.41
C ALA A 57 8.52 14.99 -17.33
N ASP A 58 7.99 14.64 -18.51
CA ASP A 58 8.76 13.98 -19.56
C ASP A 58 9.41 15.02 -20.48
N GLN A 59 10.74 15.13 -20.40
CA GLN A 59 11.53 16.03 -21.23
C GLN A 59 12.09 15.34 -22.49
N ASP A 60 11.96 14.01 -22.59
CA ASP A 60 12.55 13.22 -23.67
C ASP A 60 11.51 12.62 -24.62
N GLY A 61 10.27 12.44 -24.16
CA GLY A 61 9.23 11.73 -24.91
C GLY A 61 9.57 10.26 -25.17
N GLY A 62 10.50 9.70 -24.41
CA GLY A 62 11.08 8.38 -24.64
C GLY A 62 10.20 7.23 -24.14
N ASP A 63 10.47 6.02 -24.65
CA ASP A 63 9.74 4.79 -24.28
C ASP A 63 9.71 4.51 -22.77
N ILE A 64 10.72 4.98 -22.02
CA ILE A 64 10.77 4.81 -20.57
C ILE A 64 9.66 5.59 -19.86
N GLY A 65 9.47 6.88 -20.21
CA GLY A 65 8.42 7.71 -19.62
C GLY A 65 7.03 7.11 -19.91
N ARG A 66 6.83 6.66 -21.15
CA ARG A 66 5.57 6.05 -21.60
C ARG A 66 5.26 4.73 -20.89
N ARG A 67 6.24 3.83 -20.78
CA ARG A 67 6.09 2.56 -20.06
C ARG A 67 5.85 2.76 -18.56
N LEU A 68 6.44 3.80 -17.98
CA LEU A 68 6.27 4.12 -16.57
C LEU A 68 4.87 4.70 -16.31
N ALA A 69 4.39 5.60 -17.16
CA ALA A 69 3.02 6.10 -17.13
C ALA A 69 1.99 4.97 -17.32
N ASP A 70 2.21 4.07 -18.27
CA ASP A 70 1.34 2.91 -18.51
C ASP A 70 1.34 1.94 -17.32
N GLY A 71 2.50 1.73 -16.69
CA GLY A 71 2.63 0.88 -15.50
C GLY A 71 1.86 1.42 -14.31
N PHE A 72 1.99 2.72 -14.04
CA PHE A 72 1.25 3.39 -12.96
C PHE A 72 -0.26 3.44 -13.25
N THR A 73 -0.67 3.74 -14.48
CA THR A 73 -2.08 3.77 -14.89
C THR A 73 -2.73 2.38 -14.73
N ARG A 74 -2.04 1.29 -15.11
CA ARG A 74 -2.56 -0.08 -14.94
C ARG A 74 -2.64 -0.54 -13.50
N SER A 75 -1.79 -0.01 -12.62
CA SER A 75 -1.74 -0.43 -11.22
C SER A 75 -2.96 0.05 -10.41
N GLY A 76 -3.78 0.95 -10.95
CA GLY A 76 -5.05 1.41 -10.36
C GLY A 76 -4.91 2.25 -9.08
N GLY A 77 -3.71 2.36 -8.52
CA GLY A 77 -3.42 3.12 -7.30
C GLY A 77 -2.81 4.52 -7.51
N PHE A 78 -2.59 4.92 -8.77
CA PHE A 78 -1.89 6.13 -9.14
C PHE A 78 -2.62 6.88 -10.25
N GLN A 79 -2.80 8.19 -10.08
CA GLN A 79 -3.28 9.08 -11.12
C GLN A 79 -2.06 9.80 -11.70
N VAL A 80 -1.72 9.53 -12.95
CA VAL A 80 -0.57 10.12 -13.64
C VAL A 80 -1.04 11.28 -14.50
N ASP A 81 -0.71 12.50 -14.08
CA ASP A 81 -0.94 13.68 -14.89
C ASP A 81 0.33 14.00 -15.69
N GLN A 82 0.22 14.05 -17.02
CA GLN A 82 1.33 14.42 -17.92
C GLN A 82 1.29 15.91 -18.34
N ALA A 83 0.30 16.66 -17.85
CA ALA A 83 0.13 18.07 -18.17
C ALA A 83 -0.12 18.87 -16.89
N PHE A 84 0.71 19.90 -16.66
CA PHE A 84 0.46 20.93 -15.66
C PHE A 84 0.26 22.25 -16.39
N GLU A 85 -0.89 22.91 -16.19
CA GLU A 85 -1.24 24.17 -16.85
C GLU A 85 -1.16 24.15 -18.39
N GLY A 86 -1.47 23.02 -19.03
CA GLY A 86 -1.55 22.90 -20.49
C GLY A 86 -0.21 22.90 -21.23
N LYS A 87 0.92 22.73 -20.52
CA LYS A 87 2.27 22.61 -21.09
C LYS A 87 3.00 21.41 -20.50
N SER A 88 3.99 20.87 -21.23
CA SER A 88 4.85 19.81 -20.68
C SER A 88 5.60 20.38 -19.45
N PRO A 89 5.42 19.82 -18.25
CA PRO A 89 5.97 20.40 -17.04
C PRO A 89 7.49 20.35 -17.09
N GLY A 90 8.14 21.52 -17.13
CA GLY A 90 9.57 21.62 -16.94
C GLY A 90 9.96 21.24 -15.50
N THR A 91 11.24 20.96 -15.27
CA THR A 91 11.76 20.58 -13.94
C THR A 91 11.32 21.53 -12.82
N ASP A 92 11.29 22.84 -13.12
CA ASP A 92 11.00 23.88 -12.14
C ASP A 92 9.50 23.96 -11.79
N ALA A 93 8.64 23.81 -12.79
CA ALA A 93 7.18 23.75 -12.60
C ALA A 93 6.78 22.54 -11.76
N CYS A 94 7.43 21.40 -12.01
CA CYS A 94 7.22 20.18 -11.24
C CYS A 94 7.61 20.34 -9.76
N ARG A 95 8.72 21.03 -9.50
CA ARG A 95 9.15 21.34 -8.13
C ARG A 95 8.19 22.29 -7.43
N ALA A 96 7.69 23.31 -8.14
CA ALA A 96 6.71 24.25 -7.61
C ALA A 96 5.37 23.56 -7.29
N ALA A 97 4.91 22.64 -8.14
CA ALA A 97 3.67 21.90 -7.96
C ALA A 97 3.70 20.97 -6.72
N VAL A 98 4.85 20.34 -6.43
CA VAL A 98 5.04 19.56 -5.20
C VAL A 98 5.16 20.48 -3.98
N ALA A 99 5.90 21.58 -4.08
CA ALA A 99 6.04 22.55 -3.00
C ALA A 99 4.72 23.24 -2.62
N ALA A 100 3.82 23.43 -3.58
CA ALA A 100 2.47 23.96 -3.37
C ALA A 100 1.50 22.91 -2.78
N GLY A 101 1.91 21.64 -2.66
CA GLY A 101 1.05 20.55 -2.16
C GLY A 101 -0.01 20.08 -3.15
N ALA A 102 0.04 20.52 -4.41
CA ALA A 102 -0.91 20.08 -5.45
C ALA A 102 -0.68 18.61 -5.85
N TYR A 103 0.57 18.13 -5.73
CA TYR A 103 0.97 16.75 -6.01
C TYR A 103 1.87 16.23 -4.88
N GLN A 104 1.71 14.94 -4.51
CA GLN A 104 2.56 14.32 -3.48
C GLN A 104 3.96 14.01 -4.02
N PHE A 105 4.07 13.69 -5.32
CA PHE A 105 5.33 13.36 -5.98
C PHE A 105 5.33 13.92 -7.40
N CYS A 106 6.50 14.34 -7.88
CA CYS A 106 6.76 14.56 -9.31
C CYS A 106 7.89 13.65 -9.77
N ILE A 107 7.71 13.02 -10.94
CA ILE A 107 8.76 12.25 -11.61
C ILE A 107 9.26 13.05 -12.81
N VAL A 108 10.55 13.38 -12.80
CA VAL A 108 11.22 14.00 -13.95
C VAL A 108 12.03 12.94 -14.67
N VAL A 109 11.68 12.67 -15.92
CA VAL A 109 12.51 11.85 -16.81
C VAL A 109 13.42 12.78 -17.58
N ARG A 110 14.74 12.60 -17.40
CA ARG A 110 15.78 13.30 -18.14
C ARG A 110 16.60 12.29 -18.94
N LEU A 111 17.05 12.72 -20.12
CA LEU A 111 17.80 11.90 -21.05
C LEU A 111 18.99 11.25 -20.34
N PHE A 112 18.96 9.93 -20.19
CA PHE A 112 20.18 9.17 -19.94
C PHE A 112 20.98 9.23 -21.25
N ARG A 113 21.78 10.29 -21.41
CA ARG A 113 22.93 10.23 -22.33
C ARG A 113 23.84 9.15 -21.78
N HIS A 114 23.70 7.93 -22.32
CA HIS A 114 24.82 7.00 -22.35
C HIS A 114 25.92 7.68 -23.15
N CYS A 115 26.93 8.19 -22.44
CA CYS A 115 28.28 8.28 -22.98
C CYS A 115 28.82 6.87 -23.16
#